data_AF-A0A7Y5BXG6-F1
#
_entry.id   AF-A0A7Y5BXG6-F1
#
_cell.length_a   1.000
_cell.length_b   1.000
_cell.length_c   1.000
_cell.angle_alpha   90.00
_cell.angle_beta   90.00
_cell.angle_gamma   90.00
#
_symmetry.space_group_name_H-M   'P 1'
#
loop_
_entity.id
_entity.type
_entity.pdbx_description
1 polymer ?
#
loop_
_entity_poly.entity_id
_entity_poly.type
_entity_poly.pdbx_seq_one_letter_code
_entity_poly.pdbx_strand_id
1 'polypeptide(L)'
;MKPTRSLSPLLLFTLLLLPFLLTACKQDPNEEFLQGIWEFANEAGDERSGRVHLFYRWQFSDGTFYVEQEIVMSKPSVSEGRYRILESSDNLIVLELFAVEGTFIPSDPYELRIEINREDNTARFQRTLFNRVWP
;
A
#
# COMPACT_ATOMS: atom_id res chain seq x y z
N MET A 1 26.33 60.37 1.57
CA MET A 1 26.69 59.11 0.89
C MET A 1 26.07 57.95 1.65
N LYS A 2 25.23 57.11 1.02
CA LYS A 2 24.63 55.93 1.67
C LYS A 2 25.55 54.71 1.48
N PRO A 3 25.86 53.93 2.54
CA PRO A 3 26.69 52.75 2.41
C PRO A 3 25.91 51.63 1.72
N THR A 4 26.40 51.18 0.57
CA THR A 4 25.93 50.00 -0.15
C THR A 4 26.38 48.77 0.62
N ARG A 5 25.46 48.11 1.35
CA ARG A 5 25.76 46.87 2.08
C ARG A 5 25.92 45.73 1.07
N SER A 6 27.16 45.34 0.81
CA SER A 6 27.52 44.14 0.06
C SER A 6 27.07 42.90 0.85
N LEU A 7 26.18 42.10 0.27
CA LEU A 7 25.81 40.80 0.82
C LEU A 7 27.05 39.89 0.81
N SER A 8 27.33 39.25 1.95
CA SER A 8 28.49 38.38 2.11
C SER A 8 28.34 37.15 1.22
N PRO A 9 29.38 36.76 0.43
CA PRO A 9 29.33 35.60 -0.47
C PRO A 9 29.05 34.29 0.28
N LEU A 10 29.35 34.23 1.58
CA LEU A 10 29.04 33.09 2.44
C LEU A 10 27.52 32.86 2.57
N LEU A 11 26.74 33.95 2.65
CA LEU A 11 25.28 33.92 2.83
C LEU A 11 24.58 33.47 1.54
N LEU A 12 25.19 33.74 0.38
CA LEU A 12 24.74 33.25 -0.92
C LEU A 12 24.94 31.72 -1.06
N PHE A 13 26.06 31.21 -0.53
CA PHE A 13 26.39 29.78 -0.57
C PHE A 13 25.48 28.94 0.35
N THR A 14 25.12 29.45 1.54
CA THR A 14 24.17 28.77 2.44
C THR A 14 22.75 28.75 1.86
N LEU A 15 22.33 29.80 1.13
CA LEU A 15 21.01 29.85 0.49
C LEU A 15 20.89 28.86 -0.68
N LEU A 16 21.99 28.57 -1.36
CA LEU A 16 22.06 27.63 -2.49
C LEU A 16 22.04 26.15 -2.06
N LEU A 17 22.43 25.83 -0.81
CA LEU A 17 22.38 24.47 -0.25
C LEU A 17 21.04 24.14 0.43
N LEU A 18 20.22 25.15 0.72
CA LEU A 18 18.90 24.98 1.34
C LEU A 18 17.87 24.16 0.52
N PRO A 19 17.79 24.23 -0.82
CA PRO A 19 16.81 23.44 -1.57
C PRO A 19 17.15 21.93 -1.62
N PHE A 20 18.39 21.53 -1.35
CA PHE A 20 18.79 20.10 -1.31
C PHE A 20 18.41 19.40 -0.01
N LEU A 21 18.19 20.14 1.07
CA LEU A 21 17.68 19.60 2.35
C LEU A 21 16.15 19.51 2.38
N LEU A 22 15.48 20.08 1.37
CA LEU A 22 14.02 20.13 1.23
C LEU A 22 13.46 19.15 0.20
N THR A 23 14.25 18.20 -0.30
CA THR A 23 13.68 16.91 -0.77
C THR A 23 13.15 16.19 0.46
N ALA A 24 12.03 16.69 0.98
CA ALA A 24 11.14 15.99 1.88
C ALA A 24 11.01 14.57 1.35
N CYS A 25 11.13 13.57 2.23
CA CYS A 25 10.81 12.17 1.93
C CYS A 25 9.47 12.14 1.20
N LYS A 26 9.51 12.11 -0.14
CA LYS A 26 8.31 11.97 -0.92
C LYS A 26 7.97 10.50 -0.78
N GLN A 27 6.89 10.23 -0.06
CA GLN A 27 6.36 8.88 0.08
C GLN A 27 6.15 8.31 -1.32
N ASP A 28 6.43 7.02 -1.46
CA ASP A 28 6.26 6.35 -2.74
C ASP A 28 4.79 6.48 -3.19
N PRO A 29 4.50 6.94 -4.42
CA PRO A 29 3.14 7.22 -4.86
C PRO A 29 2.29 5.95 -5.03
N ASN A 30 2.90 4.77 -5.16
CA ASN A 30 2.16 3.50 -5.10
C ASN A 30 1.86 3.11 -3.66
N GLU A 31 2.78 3.36 -2.73
CA GLU A 31 2.53 3.12 -1.29
C GLU A 31 1.44 4.03 -0.74
N GLU A 32 1.48 5.32 -1.09
CA GLU A 32 0.44 6.29 -0.74
C GLU A 32 -0.92 5.83 -1.28
N PHE A 33 -0.96 5.38 -2.54
CA PHE A 33 -2.16 4.81 -3.11
C PHE A 33 -2.57 3.52 -2.38
N LEU A 34 -1.65 2.65 -1.98
CA LEU A 34 -2.01 1.37 -1.38
C LEU A 34 -2.69 1.48 0.00
N GLN A 35 -2.50 2.60 0.72
CA GLN A 35 -3.10 2.79 2.04
C GLN A 35 -4.62 2.63 2.01
N GLY A 36 -5.20 2.17 3.14
CA GLY A 36 -6.63 2.00 3.30
C GLY A 36 -7.09 0.54 3.19
N ILE A 37 -8.38 0.34 2.87
CA ILE A 37 -9.05 -0.96 2.89
C ILE A 37 -9.48 -1.36 1.47
N TRP A 38 -9.18 -2.61 1.11
CA TRP A 38 -9.41 -3.22 -0.18
C TRP A 38 -10.25 -4.47 -0.03
N GLU A 39 -11.36 -4.57 -0.75
CA GLU A 39 -12.29 -5.68 -0.65
C GLU A 39 -12.53 -6.37 -1.99
N PHE A 40 -12.63 -7.69 -1.91
CA PHE A 40 -13.20 -8.53 -2.95
C PHE A 40 -14.32 -9.35 -2.32
N ALA A 41 -15.49 -9.29 -2.92
CA ALA A 41 -16.61 -10.16 -2.60
C ALA A 41 -17.13 -10.76 -3.91
N ASN A 42 -17.18 -12.09 -3.99
CA ASN A 42 -17.84 -12.76 -5.10
C ASN A 42 -19.28 -13.10 -4.71
N GLU A 43 -20.24 -12.30 -5.18
CA GLU A 43 -21.66 -12.64 -5.13
C GLU A 43 -22.04 -13.47 -6.36
N ALA A 44 -21.47 -14.66 -6.52
CA ALA A 44 -21.94 -15.55 -7.57
C ALA A 44 -23.29 -16.18 -7.19
N GLY A 45 -24.40 -15.45 -7.42
CA GLY A 45 -25.85 -15.80 -7.51
C GLY A 45 -26.50 -17.12 -7.01
N ASP A 46 -27.75 -16.98 -6.57
CA ASP A 46 -28.81 -17.99 -6.26
C ASP A 46 -28.62 -18.87 -4.99
N GLU A 47 -29.30 -18.46 -3.92
CA GLU A 47 -29.48 -19.13 -2.63
C GLU A 47 -29.89 -20.61 -2.74
N ARG A 48 -30.50 -21.03 -3.86
CA ARG A 48 -30.90 -22.44 -4.07
C ARG A 48 -29.74 -23.38 -4.38
N SER A 49 -28.56 -22.87 -4.71
CA SER A 49 -27.46 -23.68 -5.27
C SER A 49 -26.31 -24.00 -4.30
N GLY A 50 -26.38 -23.58 -3.02
CA GLY A 50 -25.38 -23.92 -2.01
C GLY A 50 -23.98 -23.34 -2.28
N ARG A 51 -23.91 -22.13 -2.85
CA ARG A 51 -22.65 -21.54 -3.30
C ARG A 51 -21.81 -20.93 -2.18
N VAL A 52 -20.51 -20.92 -2.45
CA VAL A 52 -19.44 -20.39 -1.59
C VAL A 52 -19.37 -18.87 -1.73
N HIS A 53 -19.95 -18.14 -0.76
CA HIS A 53 -19.54 -16.77 -0.42
C HIS A 53 -18.05 -16.76 -0.11
N LEU A 54 -17.35 -15.90 -0.84
CA LEU A 54 -15.92 -15.73 -0.73
C LEU A 54 -15.67 -14.24 -0.57
N PHE A 55 -15.20 -13.88 0.60
CA PHE A 55 -14.88 -12.51 0.98
C PHE A 55 -13.39 -12.42 1.31
N TYR A 56 -12.75 -11.38 0.81
CA TYR A 56 -11.38 -11.03 1.18
C TYR A 56 -11.31 -9.54 1.46
N ARG A 57 -10.64 -9.21 2.56
CA ARG A 57 -10.32 -7.84 2.93
C ARG A 57 -8.84 -7.74 3.18
N TRP A 58 -8.21 -6.73 2.60
CA TRP A 58 -6.87 -6.29 2.96
C TRP A 58 -6.94 -4.88 3.51
N GLN A 59 -6.09 -4.59 4.48
CA GLN A 59 -5.88 -3.26 5.01
C GLN A 59 -4.38 -2.98 5.04
N PHE A 60 -3.96 -1.84 4.53
CA PHE A 60 -2.58 -1.35 4.62
C PHE A 60 -2.58 -0.01 5.38
N SER A 61 -1.70 0.10 6.37
CA SER A 61 -1.56 1.32 7.18
C SER A 61 -0.13 1.44 7.70
N ASP A 62 0.57 2.49 7.32
CA ASP A 62 1.84 2.91 7.91
C ASP A 62 2.88 1.77 8.03
N GLY A 63 3.09 1.00 6.96
CA GLY A 63 4.04 -0.12 6.95
C GLY A 63 3.55 -1.40 7.65
N THR A 64 2.27 -1.45 8.01
CA THR A 64 1.60 -2.65 8.53
C THR A 64 0.50 -3.12 7.58
N PHE A 65 0.17 -4.41 7.65
CA PHE A 65 -0.95 -4.98 6.92
C PHE A 65 -1.81 -5.86 7.81
N TYR A 66 -3.07 -5.96 7.44
CA TYR A 66 -4.04 -6.94 7.95
C TYR A 66 -4.76 -7.56 6.75
N VAL A 67 -4.98 -8.87 6.79
CA VAL A 67 -5.75 -9.58 5.77
C VAL A 67 -6.70 -10.56 6.43
N GLU A 68 -7.92 -10.59 5.90
CA GLU A 68 -9.00 -11.48 6.30
C GLU A 68 -9.56 -12.16 5.05
N GLN A 69 -9.73 -13.48 5.14
CA GLN A 69 -10.45 -14.27 4.16
C GLN A 69 -11.58 -15.03 4.87
N GLU A 70 -12.78 -14.89 4.36
CA GLU A 70 -13.93 -15.68 4.77
C GLU A 70 -14.43 -16.54 3.60
N ILE A 71 -14.54 -17.84 3.85
CA ILE A 71 -15.16 -18.82 2.96
C ILE A 71 -16.37 -19.39 3.71
N VAL A 72 -17.53 -19.49 3.07
CA VAL A 72 -18.80 -19.97 3.68
C VAL A 72 -18.63 -21.06 4.73
N MET A 73 -19.24 -20.82 5.91
CA MET A 73 -19.31 -21.75 7.04
C MET A 73 -17.96 -22.14 7.65
N SER A 74 -16.87 -21.43 7.32
CA SER A 74 -15.57 -21.58 7.96
C SER A 74 -15.27 -20.38 8.86
N LYS A 75 -14.45 -20.61 9.90
CA LYS A 75 -13.86 -19.52 10.67
C LYS A 75 -12.97 -18.69 9.73
N PRO A 76 -13.05 -17.35 9.73
CA PRO A 76 -12.18 -16.52 8.91
C PRO A 76 -10.70 -16.84 9.17
N SER A 77 -9.94 -16.94 8.08
CA SER A 77 -8.49 -17.00 8.11
C SER A 77 -7.96 -15.58 8.09
N VAL A 78 -7.19 -15.23 9.11
CA VAL A 78 -6.60 -13.90 9.26
C VAL A 78 -5.09 -13.99 9.29
N SER A 79 -4.43 -12.93 8.82
CA SER A 79 -3.01 -12.67 9.05
C SER A 79 -2.75 -11.18 9.19
N GLU A 80 -1.73 -10.83 9.97
CA GLU A 80 -1.26 -9.46 10.13
C GLU A 80 0.26 -9.44 10.20
N GLY A 81 0.85 -8.26 9.99
CA GLY A 81 2.29 -8.11 10.08
C GLY A 81 2.75 -6.77 9.53
N ARG A 82 4.00 -6.75 9.07
CA ARG A 82 4.64 -5.57 8.50
C ARG A 82 4.93 -5.79 7.03
N TYR A 83 5.07 -4.70 6.29
CA TYR A 83 5.52 -4.76 4.90
C TYR A 83 6.65 -3.76 4.64
N ARG A 84 7.47 -4.06 3.63
CA ARG A 84 8.39 -3.10 3.01
C ARG A 84 8.34 -3.20 1.50
N ILE A 85 8.62 -2.09 0.82
CA ILE A 85 8.63 -2.03 -0.65
C ILE A 85 9.91 -2.66 -1.18
N LEU A 86 9.79 -3.65 -2.05
CA LEU A 86 10.89 -4.25 -2.81
C LEU A 86 11.05 -3.58 -4.18
N GLU A 87 9.94 -3.31 -4.86
CA GLU A 87 9.89 -2.68 -6.18
C GLU A 87 8.67 -1.74 -6.26
N SER A 88 8.84 -0.60 -6.93
CA SER A 88 7.74 0.31 -7.24
C SER A 88 8.00 0.95 -8.61
N SER A 89 7.12 0.72 -9.56
CA SER A 89 7.22 1.22 -10.93
C SER A 89 5.82 1.43 -11.50
N ASP A 90 5.58 2.54 -12.21
CA ASP A 90 4.31 2.88 -12.89
C ASP A 90 3.03 2.50 -12.09
N ASN A 91 2.48 1.32 -12.41
CA ASN A 91 1.24 0.74 -11.88
C ASN A 91 1.49 -0.57 -11.11
N LEU A 92 2.70 -0.77 -10.62
CA LEU A 92 3.15 -1.97 -9.95
C LEU A 92 3.84 -1.60 -8.64
N ILE A 93 3.47 -2.28 -7.57
CA ILE A 93 4.22 -2.32 -6.33
C ILE A 93 4.42 -3.77 -5.90
N VAL A 94 5.65 -4.10 -5.52
CA VAL A 94 6.02 -5.41 -4.96
C VAL A 94 6.42 -5.19 -3.51
N LEU A 95 5.73 -5.89 -2.61
CA LEU A 95 5.97 -5.84 -1.18
C LEU A 95 6.61 -7.13 -0.69
N GLU A 96 7.47 -7.01 0.32
CA GLU A 96 7.79 -8.12 1.21
C GLU A 96 6.97 -7.97 2.48
N LEU A 97 6.12 -8.97 2.78
CA LEU A 97 5.42 -9.11 4.04
C LEU A 97 6.31 -9.88 5.01
N PHE A 98 6.47 -9.38 6.23
CA PHE A 98 7.35 -9.95 7.25
C PHE A 98 6.81 -9.76 8.66
N ALA A 99 7.36 -10.50 9.62
CA ALA A 99 6.86 -10.56 11.00
C ALA A 99 5.37 -10.91 11.01
N VAL A 100 5.03 -11.97 10.28
CA VAL A 100 3.65 -12.33 9.98
C VAL A 100 3.09 -13.22 11.09
N GLU A 101 1.93 -12.83 11.60
CA GLU A 101 1.12 -13.64 12.51
C GLU A 101 -0.16 -14.11 11.80
N GLY A 102 -0.72 -15.25 12.21
CA GLY A 102 -1.95 -15.81 11.65
C GLY A 102 -1.73 -17.01 10.71
N THR A 103 -2.70 -17.26 9.84
CA THR A 103 -2.77 -18.52 9.04
C THR A 103 -3.04 -18.32 7.55
N PHE A 104 -3.34 -17.09 7.14
CA PHE A 104 -3.69 -16.81 5.75
C PHE A 104 -2.45 -16.72 4.86
N ILE A 105 -1.39 -16.07 5.33
CA ILE A 105 -0.13 -15.96 4.60
C ILE A 105 0.71 -17.25 4.80
N PRO A 106 1.15 -17.91 3.73
CA PRO A 106 1.75 -19.26 3.81
C PRO A 106 3.23 -19.26 4.24
N SER A 107 3.91 -18.12 4.23
CA SER A 107 5.33 -18.01 4.56
C SER A 107 5.70 -16.66 5.16
N ASP A 108 6.82 -16.60 5.88
CA ASP A 108 7.45 -15.35 6.34
C ASP A 108 8.97 -15.43 6.03
N PRO A 109 9.50 -14.59 5.13
CA PRO A 109 8.80 -13.52 4.40
C PRO A 109 7.89 -14.04 3.28
N TYR A 110 6.99 -13.19 2.80
CA TYR A 110 6.12 -13.46 1.65
C TYR A 110 6.13 -12.28 0.66
N GLU A 111 6.35 -12.57 -0.62
CA GLU A 111 6.32 -11.55 -1.68
C GLU A 111 4.89 -11.35 -2.19
N LEU A 112 4.38 -10.12 -2.08
CA LEU A 112 3.07 -9.73 -2.58
C LEU A 112 3.21 -8.76 -3.74
N ARG A 113 2.78 -9.19 -4.93
CA ARG A 113 2.73 -8.37 -6.14
C ARG A 113 1.36 -7.72 -6.28
N ILE A 114 1.32 -6.40 -6.45
CA ILE A 114 0.10 -5.60 -6.55
C ILE A 114 0.15 -4.72 -7.80
N GLU A 115 -0.81 -4.91 -8.70
CA GLU A 115 -1.01 -4.02 -9.85
C GLU A 115 -2.08 -2.98 -9.50
N ILE A 116 -1.77 -1.70 -9.68
CA ILE A 116 -2.59 -0.55 -9.32
C ILE A 116 -3.27 0.02 -10.56
N ASN A 117 -4.58 0.25 -10.48
CA ASN A 117 -5.31 1.06 -11.44
C ASN A 117 -5.93 2.26 -10.71
N ARG A 118 -5.28 3.42 -10.86
CA ARG A 118 -5.68 4.67 -10.21
C ARG A 118 -6.95 5.27 -10.79
N GLU A 119 -7.19 5.06 -12.08
CA GLU A 119 -8.36 5.61 -12.77
C GLU A 119 -9.65 4.96 -12.24
N ASP A 120 -9.61 3.65 -12.01
CA ASP A 120 -10.74 2.88 -11.51
C ASP A 120 -10.76 2.72 -9.98
N ASN A 121 -9.75 3.25 -9.28
CA ASN A 121 -9.54 3.05 -7.84
C ASN A 121 -9.56 1.55 -7.42
N THR A 122 -8.91 0.72 -8.23
CA THR A 122 -8.81 -0.73 -8.02
C THR A 122 -7.36 -1.17 -7.91
N ALA A 123 -7.16 -2.35 -7.34
CA ALA A 123 -5.85 -2.98 -7.33
C ALA A 123 -5.97 -4.51 -7.44
N ARG A 124 -5.06 -5.14 -8.18
CA ARG A 124 -5.02 -6.59 -8.36
C ARG A 124 -3.90 -7.17 -7.52
N PHE A 125 -4.27 -7.97 -6.51
CA PHE A 125 -3.30 -8.60 -5.63
C PHE A 125 -3.12 -10.03 -6.12
N GLN A 126 -1.91 -10.36 -6.59
CA GLN A 126 -1.61 -11.59 -7.34
C GLN A 126 -2.50 -11.75 -8.59
N ARG A 127 -3.72 -12.26 -8.43
CA ARG A 127 -4.68 -12.50 -9.54
C ARG A 127 -6.08 -11.96 -9.26
N THR A 128 -6.37 -11.57 -8.02
CA THR A 128 -7.70 -11.15 -7.59
C THR A 128 -7.81 -9.63 -7.65
N LEU A 129 -8.88 -9.13 -8.26
CA LEU A 129 -9.16 -7.69 -8.34
C LEU A 129 -9.90 -7.24 -7.08
N PHE A 130 -9.39 -6.23 -6.40
CA PHE A 130 -9.97 -5.62 -5.22
C PHE A 130 -10.43 -4.20 -5.53
N ASN A 131 -11.54 -3.81 -4.91
CA ASN A 131 -12.04 -2.44 -4.92
C ASN A 131 -11.63 -1.77 -3.62
N ARG A 132 -11.19 -0.51 -3.69
CA ARG A 132 -10.99 0.27 -2.45
C ARG A 132 -12.33 0.61 -1.84
N VAL A 133 -12.50 0.35 -0.55
CA VAL A 133 -13.70 0.70 0.22
C VAL A 133 -13.46 1.80 1.25
N TRP A 134 -12.20 2.03 1.63
CA TRP A 134 -11.81 3.10 2.54
C TRP A 134 -10.40 3.61 2.22
N PRO A 135 -10.15 4.94 2.21
CA PRO A 135 -8.83 5.53 1.99
C PRO A 135 -7.91 5.48 3.21
#